data_AF-A0A803LSD7-F1
#
_entry.id   AF-A0A803LSD7-F1
#
_cell.length_a   1.000
_cell.length_b   1.000
_cell.length_c   1.000
_cell.angle_alpha   90.00
_cell.angle_beta   90.00
_cell.angle_gamma   90.00
#
_symmetry.space_group_name_H-M   'P 1'
#
loop_
_entity.id
_entity.type
_entity.pdbx_description
1 polymer ?
#
loop_
_entity_poly.entity_id
_entity_poly.type
_entity_poly.pdbx_seq_one_letter_code
_entity_poly.pdbx_strand_id
1 'polypeptide(L)'
;MATTHLSSDNVDVTEASKSKDQGLPQATGNERSMYVSLSNDEQKDKHDIVRQVEQLHKPDGSNVNAKPISLFVKRILEPAPASQTVEAASQDTPPSIYDSLPEFSDMPIIAGKIACKVVNDEVDSHTTTLSVLNVLQKFSWESKVALTVATFVLTFGDSGFNLTAESRTNVDKSPLFNEHEFEPTKSLIDAMVDATNCIADFENLPTSFFTSEDPKIKNANTDFLVAVYLVVRAVVTAAAHNITIFSTLNRMELFDWATKLKRISDDLKNMLPELTKLLEEDVDMEAYNLVKEAVLKEKHIDNMKVLNALISGKDNSQLYDCQVHRKVHLEVLKGQNVLLLISDLDIPTYPIQCMTKIASLDYSRYKVVWIPVDQTEAIDESKFSSQKEKMPGYSVNHPRMIKNAVI
;
A
#
# COMPACT_ATOMS: atom_id res chain seq x y z
N MET A 1 71.47 -30.92 51.66
CA MET A 1 72.71 -30.54 50.97
C MET A 1 72.27 -29.80 49.71
N ALA A 2 72.09 -28.48 49.74
CA ALA A 2 73.11 -27.43 49.52
C ALA A 2 73.79 -27.64 48.16
N THR A 3 73.66 -26.78 47.13
CA THR A 3 74.11 -25.37 47.01
C THR A 3 73.50 -24.73 45.73
N THR A 4 72.99 -23.48 45.67
CA THR A 4 73.68 -22.16 45.45
C THR A 4 74.65 -22.14 44.24
N HIS A 5 74.76 -21.16 43.32
CA HIS A 5 74.72 -19.69 43.39
C HIS A 5 74.66 -19.02 41.98
N LEU A 6 74.07 -17.81 41.91
CA LEU A 6 74.41 -16.55 41.17
C LEU A 6 75.10 -16.55 39.78
N SER A 7 74.59 -15.73 38.85
CA SER A 7 75.31 -14.52 38.36
C SER A 7 74.37 -13.53 37.65
N SER A 8 74.63 -12.24 37.88
CA SER A 8 74.06 -11.03 37.25
C SER A 8 74.80 -10.66 35.95
N ASP A 9 74.32 -9.57 35.31
CA ASP A 9 74.93 -8.69 34.28
C ASP A 9 74.08 -8.68 32.98
N ASN A 10 73.74 -7.59 32.29
CA ASN A 10 74.20 -6.20 32.31
C ASN A 10 73.13 -5.29 31.71
N VAL A 11 73.11 -4.05 32.17
CA VAL A 11 72.50 -2.87 31.51
C VAL A 11 73.52 -2.34 30.50
N ASP A 12 73.07 -1.93 29.31
CA ASP A 12 73.84 -0.96 28.53
C ASP A 12 72.93 0.18 28.01
N VAL A 13 73.51 1.36 28.07
CA VAL A 13 72.97 2.70 27.89
C VAL A 13 73.42 3.19 26.52
N THR A 14 72.57 3.81 25.70
CA THR A 14 72.84 5.15 25.14
C THR A 14 71.70 5.71 24.28
N GLU A 15 71.38 6.97 24.60
CA GLU A 15 70.48 7.90 23.93
C GLU A 15 71.03 8.49 22.62
N ALA A 16 70.10 9.17 21.92
CA ALA A 16 70.24 10.38 21.09
C ALA A 16 70.11 10.18 19.56
N SER A 17 69.36 10.98 18.79
CA SER A 17 68.40 12.07 19.06
C SER A 17 67.67 12.43 17.75
N LYS A 18 66.36 12.75 17.88
CA LYS A 18 65.51 13.75 17.16
C LYS A 18 65.80 14.18 15.70
N SER A 19 64.73 14.19 14.91
CA SER A 19 64.31 15.38 14.12
C SER A 19 62.78 15.46 13.96
N LYS A 20 62.27 16.70 13.96
CA LYS A 20 60.86 17.14 13.79
C LYS A 20 60.51 17.24 12.30
N ASP A 21 59.24 17.04 11.96
CA ASP A 21 58.61 17.80 10.87
C ASP A 21 57.11 18.07 11.15
N GLN A 22 56.62 19.24 10.73
CA GLN A 22 55.28 19.80 10.99
C GLN A 22 54.48 19.97 9.69
N GLY A 23 53.23 19.46 9.66
CA GLY A 23 52.01 20.18 9.25
C GLY A 23 51.55 20.16 7.77
N LEU A 24 50.34 19.61 7.51
CA LEU A 24 49.08 20.29 7.10
C LEU A 24 47.94 19.23 6.83
N PRO A 25 46.65 19.58 6.64
CA PRO A 25 45.54 19.02 7.42
C PRO A 25 44.66 18.04 6.63
N GLN A 26 44.20 16.94 7.26
CA GLN A 26 43.17 16.09 6.67
C GLN A 26 41.78 16.60 7.04
N ALA A 27 40.98 16.81 5.99
CA ALA A 27 39.64 17.38 6.00
C ALA A 27 38.67 16.62 6.92
N THR A 28 37.92 17.41 7.68
CA THR A 28 36.74 16.98 8.44
C THR A 28 35.62 16.60 7.48
N GLY A 29 35.55 15.31 7.12
CA GLY A 29 34.38 14.68 6.52
C GLY A 29 33.54 14.02 7.61
N ASN A 30 32.70 14.80 8.28
CA ASN A 30 31.70 14.30 9.20
C ASN A 30 30.52 13.70 8.39
N GLU A 31 30.72 12.54 7.77
CA GLU A 31 29.60 11.71 7.32
C GLU A 31 29.06 10.95 8.52
N ARG A 32 28.27 11.66 9.32
CA ARG A 32 27.41 11.04 10.33
C ARG A 32 26.32 10.29 9.57
N SER A 33 26.62 9.04 9.26
CA SER A 33 25.64 8.01 8.88
C SER A 33 24.48 8.06 9.89
N MET A 34 23.37 8.67 9.48
CA MET A 34 22.20 8.90 10.31
C MET A 34 21.25 7.71 10.20
N TYR A 35 21.75 6.51 10.47
CA TYR A 35 20.88 5.43 10.92
C TYR A 35 20.68 5.63 12.43
N VAL A 36 19.59 6.27 12.82
CA VAL A 36 19.02 6.02 14.14
C VAL A 36 18.38 4.65 14.04
N SER A 37 19.19 3.62 14.23
CA SER A 37 18.73 2.26 14.46
C SER A 37 17.85 2.28 15.70
N LEU A 38 16.63 1.76 15.57
CA LEU A 38 15.80 1.45 16.73
C LEU A 38 16.60 0.55 17.68
N SER A 39 16.43 0.74 18.98
CA SER A 39 17.10 -0.09 19.98
C SER A 39 16.68 -1.57 19.83
N ASN A 40 17.54 -2.51 20.24
CA ASN A 40 17.25 -3.95 20.16
C ASN A 40 15.96 -4.35 20.91
N ASP A 41 15.58 -3.59 21.93
CA ASP A 41 14.34 -3.79 22.69
C ASP A 41 13.11 -3.31 21.89
N GLU A 42 13.20 -2.21 21.14
CA GLU A 42 12.14 -1.75 20.22
C GLU A 42 11.95 -2.69 19.02
N GLN A 43 13.02 -3.37 18.57
CA GLN A 43 12.95 -4.34 17.47
C GLN A 43 12.24 -5.65 17.89
N LYS A 44 12.44 -6.10 19.13
CA LYS A 44 11.74 -7.25 19.72
C LYS A 44 10.28 -6.92 20.01
N ASP A 45 10.02 -5.71 20.51
CA ASP A 45 8.67 -5.15 20.70
C ASP A 45 7.91 -5.07 19.36
N LYS A 46 8.60 -4.71 18.26
CA LYS A 46 8.01 -4.60 16.90
C LYS A 46 7.32 -5.88 16.44
N HIS A 47 7.98 -7.04 16.52
CA HIS A 47 7.41 -8.30 16.05
C HIS A 47 6.25 -8.79 16.92
N ASP A 48 6.29 -8.51 18.22
CA ASP A 48 5.22 -8.86 19.14
C ASP A 48 3.98 -7.96 18.92
N ILE A 49 4.18 -6.66 18.69
CA ILE A 49 3.13 -5.71 18.28
C ILE A 49 2.47 -6.19 17.00
N VAL A 50 3.25 -6.48 15.96
CA VAL A 50 2.72 -6.92 14.65
C VAL A 50 1.86 -8.17 14.82
N ARG A 51 2.35 -9.18 15.56
CA ARG A 51 1.59 -10.40 15.83
C ARG A 51 0.25 -10.12 16.51
N GLN A 52 0.22 -9.24 17.51
CA GLN A 52 -1.02 -8.89 18.21
C GLN A 52 -1.98 -8.13 17.29
N VAL A 53 -1.48 -7.17 16.51
CA VAL A 53 -2.26 -6.38 15.55
C VAL A 53 -2.88 -7.28 14.48
N GLU A 54 -2.13 -8.23 13.93
CA GLU A 54 -2.62 -9.23 12.98
C GLU A 54 -3.72 -10.11 13.57
N GLN A 55 -3.55 -10.60 14.80
CA GLN A 55 -4.56 -11.43 15.48
C GLN A 55 -5.90 -10.73 15.68
N LEU A 56 -5.88 -9.40 15.78
CA LEU A 56 -7.07 -8.57 15.90
C LEU A 56 -7.72 -8.26 14.55
N HIS A 57 -7.10 -8.57 13.42
CA HIS A 57 -7.65 -8.29 12.11
C HIS A 57 -8.54 -9.42 11.60
N LYS A 58 -9.85 -9.18 11.56
CA LYS A 58 -10.88 -10.13 11.12
C LYS A 58 -11.86 -9.44 10.17
N PRO A 59 -11.43 -9.06 8.97
CA PRO A 59 -12.25 -8.28 8.05
C PRO A 59 -13.48 -9.09 7.61
N ASP A 60 -14.66 -8.47 7.61
CA ASP A 60 -15.91 -9.10 7.16
C ASP A 60 -16.36 -8.62 5.76
N GLY A 61 -15.46 -7.92 5.05
CA GLY A 61 -15.72 -7.33 3.74
C GLY A 61 -16.35 -5.94 3.81
N SER A 62 -16.64 -5.42 5.01
CA SER A 62 -17.03 -4.02 5.21
C SER A 62 -15.83 -3.11 4.88
N ASN A 63 -15.85 -2.49 3.70
CA ASN A 63 -14.83 -1.51 3.32
C ASN A 63 -15.41 -0.10 3.46
N VAL A 64 -14.70 0.75 4.21
CA VAL A 64 -15.01 2.18 4.31
C VAL A 64 -13.84 2.91 3.66
N ASN A 65 -14.10 3.66 2.58
CA ASN A 65 -13.02 4.33 1.88
C ASN A 65 -12.35 5.36 2.80
N ALA A 66 -11.06 5.15 3.09
CA ALA A 66 -10.28 6.00 3.99
C ALA A 66 -10.01 7.40 3.42
N LYS A 67 -9.97 7.55 2.08
CA LYS A 67 -9.61 8.82 1.40
C LYS A 67 -10.67 9.91 1.60
N PRO A 68 -11.99 9.67 1.45
CA PRO A 68 -13.02 10.63 1.84
C PRO A 68 -12.94 11.05 3.31
N ILE A 69 -12.63 10.11 4.22
CA ILE A 69 -12.51 10.40 5.65
C ILE A 69 -11.30 11.30 5.91
N SER A 70 -10.15 11.03 5.30
CA SER A 70 -8.96 11.86 5.49
C SER A 70 -9.15 13.28 4.95
N LEU A 71 -9.81 13.43 3.78
CA LEU A 71 -10.19 14.72 3.22
C LEU A 71 -11.18 15.47 4.11
N PHE A 72 -12.13 14.74 4.69
CA PHE A 72 -13.07 15.30 5.66
C PHE A 72 -12.36 15.80 6.92
N VAL A 73 -11.44 15.00 7.48
CA VAL A 73 -10.61 15.42 8.61
C VAL A 73 -9.80 16.67 8.26
N LYS A 74 -9.16 16.74 7.09
CA LYS A 74 -8.45 17.96 6.65
C LYS A 74 -9.38 19.16 6.58
N ARG A 75 -10.60 19.00 6.06
CA ARG A 75 -11.58 20.09 5.99
C ARG A 75 -11.99 20.63 7.36
N ILE A 76 -12.13 19.77 8.38
CA ILE A 76 -12.41 20.23 9.76
C ILE A 76 -11.26 21.08 10.31
N LEU A 77 -10.03 20.79 9.88
CA LEU A 77 -8.82 21.42 10.39
C LEU A 77 -8.43 22.70 9.63
N GLU A 78 -9.02 22.93 8.44
CA GLU A 78 -8.78 24.12 7.63
C GLU A 78 -9.53 25.34 8.17
N PRO A 79 -8.89 26.53 8.24
CA PRO A 79 -9.60 27.77 8.60
C PRO A 79 -10.69 28.06 7.56
N ALA A 80 -11.91 28.37 8.02
CA ALA A 80 -12.96 28.84 7.12
C ALA A 80 -12.45 30.06 6.31
N PRO A 81 -12.74 30.14 5.00
CA PRO A 81 -12.29 31.26 4.18
C PRO A 81 -12.86 32.58 4.73
N ALA A 82 -12.00 33.57 4.91
CA ALA A 82 -12.39 34.89 5.39
C ALA A 82 -13.33 35.57 4.38
N SER A 83 -14.55 35.85 4.85
CA SER A 83 -15.53 36.81 4.30
C SER A 83 -16.31 36.41 3.04
N GLN A 84 -17.62 36.19 3.22
CA GLN A 84 -18.61 37.02 2.52
C GLN A 84 -19.62 37.58 3.52
N THR A 85 -19.91 38.86 3.30
CA THR A 85 -20.69 39.79 4.10
C THR A 85 -22.09 39.26 4.41
N VAL A 86 -22.53 39.51 5.64
CA VAL A 86 -23.88 39.25 6.14
C VAL A 86 -24.89 40.02 5.29
N GLU A 87 -25.78 39.32 4.58
CA GLU A 87 -27.18 39.75 4.43
C GLU A 87 -28.08 38.58 3.96
N ALA A 88 -29.06 38.28 4.83
CA ALA A 88 -30.27 37.50 4.61
C ALA A 88 -30.14 36.01 4.21
N ALA A 89 -30.34 35.10 5.19
CA ALA A 89 -31.51 34.22 5.27
C ALA A 89 -31.28 33.03 6.22
N SER A 90 -32.24 32.85 7.12
CA SER A 90 -32.68 31.56 7.71
C SER A 90 -31.73 30.79 8.64
N GLN A 91 -32.31 30.37 9.76
CA GLN A 91 -31.79 29.37 10.68
C GLN A 91 -31.61 28.02 9.95
N ASP A 92 -30.48 27.82 9.30
CA ASP A 92 -30.02 26.49 8.92
C ASP A 92 -28.87 26.12 9.84
N THR A 93 -29.17 25.30 10.84
CA THR A 93 -28.14 24.46 11.46
C THR A 93 -27.50 23.69 10.31
N PRO A 94 -26.16 23.74 10.12
CA PRO A 94 -25.54 22.98 9.04
C PRO A 94 -25.97 21.51 9.19
N PRO A 95 -26.42 20.84 8.10
CA PRO A 95 -26.90 19.47 8.18
C PRO A 95 -25.85 18.62 8.89
N SER A 96 -26.30 17.77 9.81
CA SER A 96 -25.42 16.89 10.55
C SER A 96 -24.55 16.14 9.56
N ILE A 97 -23.24 16.21 9.71
CA ILE A 97 -22.25 15.67 8.76
C ILE A 97 -22.53 14.20 8.42
N TYR A 98 -23.12 13.46 9.36
CA TYR A 98 -23.58 12.07 9.22
C TYR A 98 -24.69 11.89 8.17
N ASP A 99 -25.50 12.92 7.90
CA ASP A 99 -26.59 12.89 6.92
C ASP A 99 -26.10 12.98 5.47
N SER A 100 -24.86 13.42 5.26
CA SER A 100 -24.29 13.66 3.92
C SER A 100 -23.59 12.45 3.29
N LEU A 101 -23.41 11.35 4.05
CA LEU A 101 -22.78 10.12 3.56
C LEU A 101 -23.56 8.87 4.06
N PRO A 102 -24.46 8.30 3.23
CA PRO A 102 -25.29 7.13 3.59
C PRO A 102 -24.49 5.88 4.00
N GLU A 103 -23.22 5.79 3.58
CA GLU A 103 -22.27 4.72 3.90
C GLU A 103 -21.79 4.73 5.37
N PHE A 104 -22.19 5.74 6.15
CA PHE A 104 -21.66 6.02 7.50
C PHE A 104 -22.72 5.96 8.61
N SER A 105 -23.87 5.33 8.38
CA SER A 105 -24.96 5.23 9.38
C SER A 105 -24.52 4.64 10.73
N ASP A 106 -23.52 3.75 10.71
CA ASP A 106 -22.98 3.10 11.91
C ASP A 106 -21.81 3.87 12.54
N MET A 107 -21.30 4.91 11.86
CA MET A 107 -20.12 5.67 12.29
C MET A 107 -20.32 6.35 13.66
N PRO A 108 -21.46 6.99 13.98
CA PRO A 108 -21.68 7.55 15.32
C PRO A 108 -21.55 6.52 16.44
N ILE A 109 -22.01 5.29 16.20
CA ILE A 109 -21.95 4.18 17.18
C ILE A 109 -20.49 3.71 17.34
N ILE A 110 -19.76 3.60 16.22
CA ILE A 110 -18.35 3.19 16.22
C ILE A 110 -17.48 4.26 16.89
N ALA A 111 -17.65 5.53 16.51
CA ALA A 111 -16.99 6.67 17.13
C ALA A 111 -17.27 6.74 18.63
N GLY A 112 -18.53 6.54 19.05
CA GLY A 112 -18.89 6.44 20.47
C GLY A 112 -18.15 5.32 21.21
N LYS A 113 -18.03 4.12 20.60
CA LYS A 113 -17.28 3.01 21.18
C LYS A 113 -15.78 3.30 21.30
N ILE A 114 -15.18 3.88 20.27
CA ILE A 114 -13.77 4.29 20.27
C ILE A 114 -13.54 5.34 21.36
N ALA A 115 -14.36 6.40 21.38
CA ALA A 115 -14.28 7.46 22.39
C ALA A 115 -14.40 6.90 23.81
N CYS A 116 -15.38 6.02 24.07
CA CYS A 116 -15.51 5.37 25.37
C CYS A 116 -14.29 4.53 25.75
N LYS A 117 -13.63 3.86 24.80
CA LYS A 117 -12.40 3.11 25.07
C LYS A 117 -11.23 4.01 25.38
N VAL A 118 -11.09 5.09 24.65
CA VAL A 118 -10.00 6.05 24.83
C VAL A 118 -10.14 6.85 26.13
N VAL A 119 -11.38 7.16 26.57
CA VAL A 119 -11.65 8.00 27.75
C VAL A 119 -11.67 7.22 29.06
N ASN A 120 -12.13 5.96 29.07
CA ASN A 120 -12.41 5.23 30.31
C ASN A 120 -11.37 4.18 30.70
N ASP A 121 -10.42 3.82 29.83
CA ASP A 121 -9.34 2.89 30.20
C ASP A 121 -8.25 3.66 30.96
N GLU A 122 -8.21 3.52 32.29
CA GLU A 122 -7.05 3.89 33.14
C GLU A 122 -5.84 2.94 32.93
N VAL A 123 -5.94 2.05 31.94
CA VAL A 123 -4.93 1.04 31.60
C VAL A 123 -3.84 1.67 30.72
N ASP A 124 -2.68 1.01 30.63
CA ASP A 124 -1.56 1.47 29.81
C ASP A 124 -1.95 1.73 28.33
N SER A 125 -1.26 2.68 27.69
CA SER A 125 -1.58 3.14 26.33
C SER A 125 -1.54 2.04 25.26
N HIS A 126 -0.76 0.98 25.48
CA HIS A 126 -0.66 -0.14 24.55
C HIS A 126 -1.94 -1.00 24.61
N THR A 127 -2.41 -1.36 25.80
CA THR A 127 -3.66 -2.12 25.99
C THR A 127 -4.88 -1.39 25.44
N THR A 128 -4.97 -0.07 25.64
CA THR A 128 -6.03 0.76 25.08
C THR A 128 -5.96 0.80 23.55
N THR A 129 -4.76 0.89 22.97
CA THR A 129 -4.54 0.83 21.52
C THR A 129 -5.07 -0.49 20.92
N LEU A 130 -4.74 -1.62 21.53
CA LEU A 130 -5.24 -2.94 21.09
C LEU A 130 -6.77 -3.05 21.24
N SER A 131 -7.33 -2.46 22.30
CA SER A 131 -8.78 -2.44 22.50
C SER A 131 -9.51 -1.65 21.41
N VAL A 132 -8.97 -0.51 20.98
CA VAL A 132 -9.49 0.27 19.85
C VAL A 132 -9.42 -0.54 18.55
N LEU A 133 -8.27 -1.18 18.28
CA LEU A 133 -8.13 -2.05 17.10
C LEU A 133 -9.11 -3.23 17.10
N ASN A 134 -9.41 -3.80 18.27
CA ASN A 134 -10.38 -4.87 18.41
C ASN A 134 -11.83 -4.42 18.15
N VAL A 135 -12.19 -3.18 18.54
CA VAL A 135 -13.48 -2.57 18.16
C VAL A 135 -13.59 -2.48 16.63
N LEU A 136 -12.47 -2.22 15.97
CA LEU A 136 -12.37 -2.04 14.52
C LEU A 136 -11.94 -3.32 13.77
N GLN A 137 -12.00 -4.49 14.40
CA GLN A 137 -11.45 -5.75 13.85
C GLN A 137 -11.95 -6.10 12.44
N LYS A 138 -13.21 -5.72 12.14
CA LYS A 138 -13.94 -5.99 10.90
C LYS A 138 -13.55 -5.10 9.72
N PHE A 139 -12.91 -3.99 9.99
CA PHE A 139 -12.54 -3.00 8.98
C PHE A 139 -11.19 -3.34 8.35
N SER A 140 -10.97 -2.86 7.12
CA SER A 140 -9.65 -2.85 6.48
C SER A 140 -8.65 -1.96 7.24
N TRP A 141 -7.35 -2.10 7.00
CA TRP A 141 -6.31 -1.44 7.79
C TRP A 141 -6.41 0.09 7.76
N GLU A 142 -6.56 0.63 6.56
CA GLU A 142 -6.77 2.04 6.25
C GLU A 142 -8.07 2.57 6.86
N SER A 143 -9.15 1.78 6.84
CA SER A 143 -10.40 2.12 7.52
C SER A 143 -10.21 2.27 9.04
N LYS A 144 -9.45 1.37 9.68
CA LYS A 144 -9.24 1.44 11.15
C LYS A 144 -8.58 2.76 11.55
N VAL A 145 -7.51 3.12 10.85
CA VAL A 145 -6.77 4.35 11.15
C VAL A 145 -7.61 5.59 10.83
N ALA A 146 -8.30 5.62 9.69
CA ALA A 146 -9.12 6.74 9.29
C ALA A 146 -10.28 6.99 10.27
N LEU A 147 -11.01 5.94 10.67
CA LEU A 147 -12.10 6.04 11.65
C LEU A 147 -11.60 6.49 13.02
N THR A 148 -10.43 6.01 13.44
CA THR A 148 -9.82 6.40 14.72
C THR A 148 -9.43 7.87 14.73
N VAL A 149 -8.75 8.35 13.69
CA VAL A 149 -8.35 9.76 13.56
C VAL A 149 -9.57 10.67 13.43
N ALA A 150 -10.57 10.29 12.63
CA ALA A 150 -11.81 11.06 12.49
C ALA A 150 -12.58 11.15 13.80
N THR A 151 -12.68 10.03 14.54
CA THR A 151 -13.31 10.04 15.87
C THR A 151 -12.60 11.02 16.79
N PHE A 152 -11.27 10.99 16.85
CA PHE A 152 -10.48 11.90 17.68
C PHE A 152 -10.75 13.37 17.36
N VAL A 153 -10.70 13.74 16.09
CA VAL A 153 -10.95 15.13 15.65
C VAL A 153 -12.38 15.57 15.96
N LEU A 154 -13.37 14.68 15.79
CA LEU A 154 -14.77 14.98 16.12
C LEU A 154 -15.02 15.10 17.62
N THR A 155 -14.37 14.30 18.45
CA THR A 155 -14.65 14.27 19.90
C THR A 155 -13.86 15.31 20.68
N PHE A 156 -12.63 15.60 20.28
CA PHE A 156 -11.75 16.52 21.01
C PHE A 156 -11.52 17.85 20.27
N GLY A 157 -11.82 17.92 18.97
CA GLY A 157 -11.70 19.14 18.17
C GLY A 157 -12.59 20.29 18.64
N ASP A 158 -13.77 19.97 19.19
CA ASP A 158 -14.76 20.96 19.63
C ASP A 158 -14.46 21.50 21.04
N SER A 159 -14.05 20.65 21.99
CA SER A 159 -13.89 21.04 23.40
C SER A 159 -12.54 21.65 23.77
N GLY A 160 -11.50 21.46 22.94
CA GLY A 160 -10.13 21.91 23.24
C GLY A 160 -9.47 22.72 22.14
N PHE A 161 -9.94 22.64 20.89
CA PHE A 161 -9.23 23.23 19.73
C PHE A 161 -9.94 24.39 19.05
N ASN A 162 -11.22 24.67 19.33
CA ASN A 162 -11.99 25.81 18.79
C ASN A 162 -11.52 26.25 17.38
N LEU A 163 -11.53 25.31 16.43
CA LEU A 163 -11.08 25.50 15.05
C LEU A 163 -12.17 26.14 14.18
N THR A 164 -13.37 26.37 14.72
CA THR A 164 -14.48 27.02 14.01
C THR A 164 -14.32 28.54 14.01
N ALA A 165 -14.54 29.17 12.85
CA ALA A 165 -14.44 30.63 12.70
C ALA A 165 -15.41 31.44 13.58
N GLU A 166 -16.53 30.86 14.02
CA GLU A 166 -17.55 31.54 14.85
C GLU A 166 -17.11 31.80 16.30
N SER A 167 -16.18 31.02 16.84
CA SER A 167 -15.61 31.27 18.17
C SER A 167 -14.49 32.31 18.11
N ARG A 168 -13.83 32.53 16.97
CA ARG A 168 -12.83 33.60 16.80
C ARG A 168 -13.43 35.00 16.75
N THR A 169 -14.68 35.15 16.31
CA THR A 169 -15.35 36.46 16.28
C THR A 169 -15.86 36.91 17.64
N ASN A 170 -15.96 36.01 18.62
CA ASN A 170 -16.42 36.33 19.98
C ASN A 170 -15.30 36.30 21.04
N VAL A 171 -14.07 35.92 20.68
CA VAL A 171 -12.89 35.95 21.56
C VAL A 171 -12.10 37.24 21.33
N ASP A 172 -12.72 38.37 21.65
CA ASP A 172 -12.00 39.67 21.64
C ASP A 172 -11.63 40.13 23.07
N LYS A 173 -11.88 39.31 24.12
CA LYS A 173 -11.62 39.69 25.52
C LYS A 173 -11.23 38.55 26.49
N SER A 174 -10.39 37.61 26.10
CA SER A 174 -9.69 36.75 27.09
C SER A 174 -8.19 36.67 26.80
N PRO A 175 -7.30 37.18 27.68
CA PRO A 175 -5.86 37.25 27.44
C PRO A 175 -5.13 35.93 27.75
N LEU A 176 -5.73 34.77 27.48
CA LEU A 176 -5.26 33.47 27.98
C LEU A 176 -4.99 32.39 26.92
N PHE A 177 -5.26 32.64 25.64
CA PHE A 177 -5.04 31.64 24.59
C PHE A 177 -4.06 32.17 23.53
N ASN A 178 -2.81 31.70 23.60
CA ASN A 178 -1.79 32.01 22.61
C ASN A 178 -1.80 30.95 21.50
N GLU A 179 -1.72 31.40 20.25
CA GLU A 179 -1.69 30.54 19.04
C GLU A 179 -0.55 29.48 19.09
N HIS A 180 0.53 29.78 19.81
CA HIS A 180 1.66 28.88 20.06
C HIS A 180 1.35 27.68 20.97
N GLU A 181 0.20 27.63 21.64
CA GLU A 181 -0.18 26.51 22.51
C GLU A 181 -0.75 25.31 21.75
N PHE A 182 -1.19 25.52 20.52
CA PHE A 182 -1.85 24.50 19.70
C PHE A 182 -0.96 23.88 18.61
N GLU A 183 0.25 24.42 18.42
CA GLU A 183 1.19 23.98 17.37
C GLU A 183 1.55 22.48 17.47
N PRO A 184 1.90 21.92 18.66
CA PRO A 184 2.33 20.53 18.73
C PRO A 184 1.19 19.56 18.39
N THR A 185 -0.04 19.89 18.79
CA THR A 185 -1.20 19.09 18.48
C THR A 185 -1.59 19.19 17.02
N LYS A 186 -1.53 20.39 16.42
CA LYS A 186 -1.75 20.56 14.99
C LYS A 186 -0.75 19.73 14.18
N SER A 187 0.53 19.82 14.52
CA SER A 187 1.61 19.04 13.91
C SER A 187 1.36 17.53 14.03
N LEU A 188 0.89 17.07 15.19
CA LEU A 188 0.53 15.68 15.41
C LEU A 188 -0.67 15.25 14.54
N ILE A 189 -1.72 16.06 14.47
CA ILE A 189 -2.89 15.75 13.65
C ILE A 189 -2.52 15.71 12.17
N ASP A 190 -1.72 16.67 11.69
CA ASP A 190 -1.21 16.67 10.32
C ASP A 190 -0.42 15.39 10.03
N ALA A 191 0.45 14.98 10.96
CA ALA A 191 1.21 13.72 10.85
C ALA A 191 0.32 12.47 10.87
N MET A 192 -0.75 12.44 11.68
CA MET A 192 -1.73 11.35 11.70
C MET A 192 -2.49 11.24 10.38
N VAL A 193 -2.89 12.36 9.81
CA VAL A 193 -3.60 12.43 8.53
C VAL A 193 -2.69 12.00 7.39
N ASP A 194 -1.45 12.46 7.37
CA ASP A 194 -0.47 12.07 6.36
C ASP A 194 -0.10 10.58 6.44
N ALA A 195 0.04 10.05 7.65
CA ALA A 195 0.23 8.61 7.87
C ALA A 195 -0.99 7.80 7.41
N THR A 196 -2.20 8.28 7.69
CA THR A 196 -3.46 7.65 7.24
C THR A 196 -3.52 7.60 5.72
N ASN A 197 -3.18 8.69 5.04
CA ASN A 197 -3.13 8.73 3.57
C ASN A 197 -2.07 7.77 3.01
N CYS A 198 -0.88 7.75 3.62
CA CYS A 198 0.17 6.82 3.24
C CYS A 198 -0.28 5.35 3.37
N ILE A 199 -0.96 4.99 4.46
CA ILE A 199 -1.50 3.65 4.67
C ILE A 199 -2.57 3.32 3.62
N ALA A 200 -3.43 4.28 3.27
CA ALA A 200 -4.45 4.10 2.23
C ALA A 200 -3.84 3.90 0.83
N ASP A 201 -2.63 4.39 0.56
CA ASP A 201 -1.97 4.16 -0.73
C ASP A 201 -1.56 2.68 -0.93
N PHE A 202 -1.37 1.92 0.15
CA PHE A 202 -1.09 0.48 0.10
C PHE A 202 -2.33 -0.36 -0.27
N GLU A 203 -3.54 0.19 -0.23
CA GLU A 203 -4.76 -0.50 -0.73
C GLU A 203 -4.65 -0.80 -2.23
N ASN A 204 -3.85 -0.02 -2.97
CA ASN A 204 -3.66 -0.22 -4.41
C ASN A 204 -2.67 -1.35 -4.73
N LEU A 205 -2.00 -1.93 -3.74
CA LEU A 205 -1.07 -3.03 -3.96
C LEU A 205 -1.83 -4.36 -4.15
N PRO A 206 -1.27 -5.30 -4.93
CA PRO A 206 -1.79 -6.65 -5.00
C PRO A 206 -1.91 -7.31 -3.62
N THR A 207 -2.92 -8.16 -3.42
CA THR A 207 -3.15 -8.87 -2.15
C THR A 207 -1.97 -9.77 -1.74
N SER A 208 -1.13 -10.16 -2.71
CA SER A 208 0.11 -10.90 -2.47
C SER A 208 1.08 -10.14 -1.55
N PHE A 209 0.96 -8.81 -1.40
CA PHE A 209 1.73 -8.03 -0.41
C PHE A 209 1.64 -8.62 1.00
N PHE A 210 0.45 -9.04 1.44
CA PHE A 210 0.24 -9.55 2.79
C PHE A 210 0.62 -11.03 2.95
N THR A 211 0.80 -11.76 1.85
CA THR A 211 1.08 -13.21 1.85
C THR A 211 2.45 -13.57 1.31
N SER A 212 3.20 -12.60 0.77
CA SER A 212 4.49 -12.85 0.13
C SER A 212 5.53 -13.36 1.13
N GLU A 213 6.35 -14.29 0.66
CA GLU A 213 7.49 -14.84 1.40
C GLU A 213 8.80 -14.09 1.11
N ASP A 214 8.79 -13.14 0.18
CA ASP A 214 9.96 -12.32 -0.12
C ASP A 214 10.38 -11.51 1.13
N PRO A 215 11.66 -11.57 1.54
CA PRO A 215 12.13 -10.89 2.74
C PRO A 215 11.90 -9.36 2.74
N LYS A 216 12.02 -8.70 1.58
CA LYS A 216 11.77 -7.25 1.46
C LYS A 216 10.29 -6.96 1.65
N ILE A 217 9.41 -7.72 0.99
CA ILE A 217 7.94 -7.54 1.10
C ILE A 217 7.47 -7.86 2.53
N LYS A 218 8.03 -8.89 3.17
CA LYS A 218 7.74 -9.20 4.58
C LYS A 218 8.15 -8.11 5.54
N ASN A 219 9.36 -7.56 5.38
CA ASN A 219 9.78 -6.43 6.21
C ASN A 219 8.87 -5.21 5.97
N ALA A 220 8.49 -4.97 4.71
CA ALA A 220 7.55 -3.92 4.35
C ALA A 220 6.18 -4.06 4.99
N ASN A 221 5.60 -5.25 4.96
CA ASN A 221 4.34 -5.54 5.65
C ASN A 221 4.47 -5.33 7.17
N THR A 222 5.62 -5.69 7.75
CA THR A 222 5.91 -5.42 9.17
C THR A 222 5.92 -3.92 9.46
N ASP A 223 6.59 -3.11 8.64
CA ASP A 223 6.61 -1.65 8.78
C ASP A 223 5.22 -1.02 8.59
N PHE A 224 4.46 -1.51 7.62
CA PHE A 224 3.08 -1.12 7.37
C PHE A 224 2.18 -1.36 8.59
N LEU A 225 2.22 -2.55 9.19
CA LEU A 225 1.41 -2.90 10.36
C LEU A 225 1.84 -2.12 11.61
N VAL A 226 3.13 -1.80 11.74
CA VAL A 226 3.63 -0.92 12.78
C VAL A 226 3.09 0.50 12.60
N ALA A 227 3.03 1.02 11.37
CA ALA A 227 2.45 2.34 11.12
C ALA A 227 0.98 2.40 11.53
N VAL A 228 0.18 1.39 11.18
CA VAL A 228 -1.22 1.26 11.61
C VAL A 228 -1.33 1.37 13.13
N TYR A 229 -0.53 0.59 13.86
CA TYR A 229 -0.50 0.61 15.33
C TYR A 229 -0.10 1.98 15.88
N LEU A 230 0.96 2.60 15.31
CA LEU A 230 1.47 3.89 15.79
C LEU A 230 0.45 5.02 15.60
N VAL A 231 -0.33 5.03 14.52
CA VAL A 231 -1.39 6.03 14.30
C VAL A 231 -2.46 5.92 15.38
N VAL A 232 -2.97 4.70 15.63
CA VAL A 232 -3.98 4.47 16.68
C VAL A 232 -3.41 4.81 18.06
N ARG A 233 -2.16 4.43 18.35
CA ARG A 233 -1.52 4.73 19.63
C ARG A 233 -1.30 6.21 19.83
N ALA A 234 -0.91 6.94 18.79
CA ALA A 234 -0.78 8.39 18.85
C ALA A 234 -2.13 9.06 19.18
N VAL A 235 -3.24 8.54 18.64
CA VAL A 235 -4.59 9.04 18.96
C VAL A 235 -4.93 8.78 20.43
N VAL A 236 -4.67 7.56 20.93
CA VAL A 236 -4.87 7.21 22.34
C VAL A 236 -4.07 8.15 23.25
N THR A 237 -2.79 8.39 22.95
CA THR A 237 -1.93 9.30 23.72
C THR A 237 -2.45 10.75 23.67
N ALA A 238 -2.81 11.24 22.49
CA ALA A 238 -3.32 12.60 22.31
C ALA A 238 -4.65 12.84 23.04
N ALA A 239 -5.52 11.84 23.06
CA ALA A 239 -6.81 11.92 23.76
C ALA A 239 -6.65 11.83 25.28
N ALA A 240 -5.79 10.93 25.78
CA ALA A 240 -5.44 10.88 27.19
C ALA A 240 -4.88 12.23 27.67
N HIS A 241 -4.00 12.85 26.86
CA HIS A 241 -3.50 14.19 27.11
C HIS A 241 -4.63 15.24 27.15
N ASN A 242 -5.57 15.24 26.19
CA ASN A 242 -6.70 16.18 26.17
C ASN A 242 -7.61 16.10 27.40
N ILE A 243 -7.85 14.89 27.92
CA ILE A 243 -8.62 14.69 29.16
C ILE A 243 -7.85 15.23 30.37
N THR A 244 -6.52 15.11 30.37
CA THR A 244 -5.64 15.57 31.47
C THR A 244 -5.20 17.02 31.36
N ILE A 245 -5.70 17.83 30.41
CA ILE A 245 -5.35 19.27 30.22
C ILE A 245 -5.55 20.15 31.48
N PHE A 246 -6.25 19.68 32.52
CA PHE A 246 -6.20 20.32 33.85
C PHE A 246 -4.87 20.14 34.62
N SER A 247 -3.92 19.39 34.06
CA SER A 247 -2.57 19.19 34.58
C SER A 247 -1.56 19.28 33.43
N THR A 248 -0.74 20.32 33.47
CA THR A 248 0.36 20.60 32.55
C THR A 248 1.31 19.41 32.39
N LEU A 249 1.19 18.60 31.33
CA LEU A 249 2.15 17.52 31.03
C LEU A 249 2.54 17.44 29.54
N ASN A 250 3.79 17.82 29.28
CA ASN A 250 4.68 17.44 28.17
C ASN A 250 4.20 17.54 26.71
N ARG A 251 4.11 18.78 26.19
CA ARG A 251 4.11 19.09 24.74
C ARG A 251 5.19 18.35 23.92
N MET A 252 6.30 18.01 24.56
CA MET A 252 7.39 17.24 23.95
C MET A 252 6.93 15.85 23.48
N GLU A 253 6.05 15.18 24.23
CA GLU A 253 5.56 13.85 23.86
C GLU A 253 4.73 13.89 22.58
N LEU A 254 3.87 14.91 22.41
CA LEU A 254 3.09 15.10 21.17
C LEU A 254 3.99 15.37 19.96
N PHE A 255 5.05 16.16 20.14
CA PHE A 255 6.02 16.44 19.08
C PHE A 255 6.84 15.19 18.70
N ASP A 256 7.22 14.38 19.69
CA ASP A 256 7.89 13.10 19.48
C ASP A 256 7.00 12.14 18.68
N TRP A 257 5.71 12.08 19.00
CA TRP A 257 4.73 11.31 18.22
C TRP A 257 4.57 11.84 16.79
N ALA A 258 4.47 13.16 16.61
CA ALA A 258 4.37 13.77 15.27
C ALA A 258 5.60 13.43 14.42
N THR A 259 6.80 13.55 15.01
CA THR A 259 8.07 13.20 14.37
C THR A 259 8.14 11.71 14.04
N LYS A 260 7.71 10.84 14.97
CA LYS A 260 7.68 9.38 14.78
C LYS A 260 6.74 8.97 13.65
N LEU A 261 5.53 9.54 13.61
CA LEU A 261 4.55 9.27 12.55
C LEU A 261 5.03 9.79 11.20
N LYS A 262 5.64 10.97 11.16
CA LYS A 262 6.21 11.52 9.93
C LYS A 262 7.32 10.60 9.39
N ARG A 263 8.25 10.18 10.24
CA ARG A 263 9.35 9.28 9.85
C ARG A 263 8.83 7.97 9.24
N ILE A 264 7.93 7.25 9.92
CA ILE A 264 7.42 5.99 9.39
C ILE A 264 6.61 6.20 8.10
N SER A 265 5.90 7.32 7.97
CA SER A 265 5.18 7.65 6.73
C SER A 265 6.12 7.93 5.58
N ASP A 266 7.23 8.65 5.83
CA ASP A 266 8.25 8.92 4.81
C ASP A 266 8.95 7.62 4.40
N ASP A 267 9.28 6.75 5.35
CA ASP A 267 9.86 5.42 5.08
C ASP A 267 8.91 4.57 4.21
N LEU A 268 7.61 4.52 4.55
CA LEU A 268 6.58 3.81 3.77
C LEU A 268 6.35 4.38 2.37
N LYS A 269 6.35 5.71 2.21
CA LYS A 269 6.22 6.36 0.89
C LYS A 269 7.42 6.06 0.00
N ASN A 270 8.62 6.04 0.55
CA ASN A 270 9.84 5.81 -0.20
C ASN A 270 9.96 4.37 -0.73
N MET A 271 9.46 3.40 0.03
CA MET A 271 9.47 1.98 -0.38
C MET A 271 8.33 1.58 -1.32
N LEU A 272 7.22 2.32 -1.31
CA LEU A 272 6.03 1.97 -2.10
C LEU A 272 6.31 1.73 -3.60
N PRO A 273 7.07 2.57 -4.33
CA PRO A 273 7.32 2.34 -5.75
C PRO A 273 8.12 1.06 -6.06
N GLU A 274 9.10 0.72 -5.21
CA GLU A 274 9.87 -0.52 -5.37
C GLU A 274 9.00 -1.74 -5.09
N LEU A 275 8.15 -1.67 -4.06
CA LEU A 275 7.21 -2.75 -3.72
C LEU A 275 6.18 -2.98 -4.82
N THR A 276 5.59 -1.92 -5.37
CA THR A 276 4.64 -2.04 -6.49
C THR A 276 5.29 -2.78 -7.65
N LYS A 277 6.50 -2.37 -8.04
CA LYS A 277 7.23 -3.01 -9.13
C LYS A 277 7.55 -4.49 -8.83
N LEU A 278 8.02 -4.81 -7.63
CA LEU A 278 8.35 -6.18 -7.25
C LEU A 278 7.11 -7.10 -7.26
N LEU A 279 5.97 -6.58 -6.78
CA LEU A 279 4.71 -7.33 -6.76
C LEU A 279 4.14 -7.52 -8.17
N GLU A 280 4.26 -6.53 -9.04
CA GLU A 280 3.88 -6.64 -10.45
C GLU A 280 4.73 -7.70 -11.18
N GLU A 281 6.06 -7.68 -10.98
CA GLU A 281 6.97 -8.67 -11.56
C GLU A 281 6.66 -10.10 -11.09
N ASP A 282 6.29 -10.28 -9.81
CA ASP A 282 5.91 -11.58 -9.25
C ASP A 282 4.59 -12.09 -9.84
N VAL A 283 3.58 -11.22 -9.97
CA VAL A 283 2.29 -11.55 -10.62
C VAL A 283 2.50 -11.93 -12.09
N ASP A 284 3.32 -11.18 -12.82
CA ASP A 284 3.63 -11.48 -14.22
C ASP A 284 4.39 -12.81 -14.35
N MET A 285 5.33 -13.09 -13.43
CA MET A 285 6.08 -14.34 -13.41
C MET A 285 5.18 -15.54 -13.06
N GLU A 286 4.27 -15.40 -12.10
CA GLU A 286 3.29 -16.44 -11.77
C GLU A 286 2.39 -16.73 -12.98
N ALA A 287 1.87 -15.68 -13.62
CA ALA A 287 1.04 -15.80 -14.82
C ALA A 287 1.81 -16.47 -15.97
N TYR A 288 3.08 -16.10 -16.19
CA TYR A 288 3.96 -16.74 -17.17
C TYR A 288 4.18 -18.21 -16.84
N ASN A 289 4.47 -18.55 -15.59
CA ASN A 289 4.68 -19.93 -15.16
C ASN A 289 3.41 -20.76 -15.36
N LEU A 290 2.23 -20.23 -15.06
CA LEU A 290 0.96 -20.91 -15.33
C LEU A 290 0.77 -21.21 -16.82
N VAL A 291 1.07 -20.26 -17.70
CA VAL A 291 1.04 -20.46 -19.16
C VAL A 291 2.07 -21.53 -19.56
N LYS A 292 3.29 -21.43 -19.06
CA LYS A 292 4.39 -22.36 -19.36
C LYS A 292 4.07 -23.79 -18.93
N GLU A 293 3.54 -23.99 -17.73
CA GLU A 293 3.13 -25.32 -17.25
C GLU A 293 2.02 -25.89 -18.13
N ALA A 294 0.98 -25.10 -18.42
CA ALA A 294 -0.15 -25.51 -19.24
C ALA A 294 0.28 -25.89 -20.67
N VAL A 295 1.19 -25.12 -21.28
CA VAL A 295 1.60 -25.29 -22.69
C VAL A 295 2.72 -26.33 -22.85
N LEU A 296 3.66 -26.45 -21.90
CA LEU A 296 4.87 -27.28 -22.12
C LEU A 296 4.89 -28.58 -21.31
N LYS A 297 4.24 -28.64 -20.15
CA LYS A 297 4.41 -29.77 -19.22
C LYS A 297 3.18 -30.66 -19.11
N GLU A 298 2.00 -30.12 -19.30
CA GLU A 298 0.78 -30.90 -19.15
C GLU A 298 0.57 -31.89 -20.29
N LYS A 299 0.12 -33.09 -19.95
CA LYS A 299 -0.48 -33.98 -20.95
C LYS A 299 -1.74 -33.26 -21.42
N HIS A 300 -1.73 -32.73 -22.65
CA HIS A 300 -2.82 -31.97 -23.27
C HIS A 300 -4.09 -32.81 -23.54
N ILE A 301 -4.58 -33.49 -22.51
CA ILE A 301 -5.80 -34.31 -22.50
C ILE A 301 -7.02 -33.39 -22.57
N ASP A 302 -6.96 -32.25 -21.88
CA ASP A 302 -7.96 -31.18 -21.97
C ASP A 302 -7.34 -29.94 -22.64
N ASN A 303 -7.66 -29.74 -23.91
CA ASN A 303 -7.19 -28.61 -24.69
C ASN A 303 -7.73 -27.26 -24.15
N MET A 304 -8.83 -27.26 -23.42
CA MET A 304 -9.41 -26.03 -22.87
C MET A 304 -8.52 -25.42 -21.78
N LYS A 305 -7.71 -26.22 -21.08
CA LYS A 305 -6.80 -25.68 -20.07
C LYS A 305 -5.70 -24.83 -20.71
N VAL A 306 -5.14 -25.29 -21.83
CA VAL A 306 -4.16 -24.53 -22.62
C VAL A 306 -4.80 -23.29 -23.24
N LEU A 307 -5.97 -23.44 -23.87
CA LEU A 307 -6.65 -22.33 -24.54
C LEU A 307 -7.07 -21.22 -23.56
N ASN A 308 -7.58 -21.58 -22.37
CA ASN A 308 -7.91 -20.62 -21.32
C ASN A 308 -6.68 -20.01 -20.63
N ALA A 309 -5.52 -20.67 -20.70
CA ALA A 309 -4.27 -20.09 -20.25
C ALA A 309 -3.82 -18.97 -21.22
N LEU A 310 -3.97 -19.17 -22.53
CA LEU A 310 -3.54 -18.24 -23.57
C LEU A 310 -4.51 -17.07 -23.81
N ILE A 311 -5.83 -17.32 -23.76
CA ILE A 311 -6.86 -16.37 -24.16
C ILE A 311 -7.71 -15.95 -22.94
N SER A 312 -7.89 -14.64 -22.78
CA SER A 312 -8.71 -13.97 -21.77
C SER A 312 -10.17 -13.81 -22.20
N GLY A 313 -11.06 -13.71 -21.20
CA GLY A 313 -12.45 -13.29 -21.37
C GLY A 313 -13.44 -14.45 -21.45
N LYS A 314 -13.80 -15.03 -20.29
CA LYS A 314 -14.77 -16.14 -20.19
C LYS A 314 -16.17 -15.77 -20.70
N ASP A 315 -16.56 -14.49 -20.63
CA ASP A 315 -17.94 -14.05 -20.92
C ASP A 315 -18.13 -13.45 -22.32
N ASN A 316 -17.04 -13.26 -23.08
CA ASN A 316 -17.08 -12.71 -24.43
C ASN A 316 -16.89 -13.81 -25.47
N SER A 317 -17.38 -13.60 -26.70
CA SER A 317 -17.04 -14.47 -27.83
C SER A 317 -15.56 -14.28 -28.20
N GLN A 318 -14.71 -15.18 -27.70
CA GLN A 318 -13.25 -15.05 -27.77
C GLN A 318 -12.67 -15.34 -29.15
N LEU A 319 -13.41 -16.07 -29.98
CA LEU A 319 -12.98 -16.47 -31.30
C LEU A 319 -13.84 -15.82 -32.36
N TYR A 320 -13.26 -15.74 -33.56
CA TYR A 320 -13.92 -15.40 -34.79
C TYR A 320 -13.71 -16.54 -35.78
N ASP A 321 -14.80 -17.07 -36.31
CA ASP A 321 -14.80 -18.04 -37.39
C ASP A 321 -14.58 -17.30 -38.71
N CYS A 322 -13.42 -17.48 -39.32
CA CYS A 322 -13.02 -16.76 -40.53
C CYS A 322 -13.71 -17.31 -41.79
N GLN A 323 -14.29 -18.52 -41.75
CA GLN A 323 -15.03 -19.08 -42.88
C GLN A 323 -16.48 -18.63 -42.90
N VAL A 324 -17.10 -18.55 -41.71
CA VAL A 324 -18.53 -18.20 -41.55
C VAL A 324 -18.72 -16.74 -41.18
N HIS A 325 -17.63 -16.00 -40.93
CA HIS A 325 -17.61 -14.59 -40.57
C HIS A 325 -18.44 -14.24 -39.32
N ARG A 326 -18.31 -15.05 -38.26
CA ARG A 326 -19.06 -14.83 -37.00
C ARG A 326 -18.19 -15.00 -35.77
N LYS A 327 -18.55 -14.28 -34.70
CA LYS A 327 -17.95 -14.48 -33.38
C LYS A 327 -18.50 -15.74 -32.72
N VAL A 328 -17.63 -16.53 -32.11
CA VAL A 328 -17.97 -17.77 -31.42
C VAL A 328 -17.21 -17.86 -30.10
N HIS A 329 -17.72 -18.66 -29.17
CA HIS A 329 -17.04 -18.91 -27.91
C HIS A 329 -15.97 -19.99 -28.05
N LEU A 330 -15.01 -19.99 -27.12
CA LEU A 330 -13.88 -20.92 -27.09
C LEU A 330 -14.31 -22.40 -27.02
N GLU A 331 -15.49 -22.68 -26.44
CA GLU A 331 -16.05 -24.01 -26.24
C GLU A 331 -16.23 -24.81 -27.54
N VAL A 332 -16.32 -24.14 -28.70
CA VAL A 332 -16.39 -24.84 -30.01
C VAL A 332 -15.14 -25.68 -30.30
N LEU A 333 -14.03 -25.38 -29.62
CA LEU A 333 -12.78 -26.12 -29.75
C LEU A 333 -12.66 -27.27 -28.74
N LYS A 334 -13.55 -27.37 -27.75
CA LYS A 334 -13.44 -28.37 -26.67
C LYS A 334 -13.39 -29.79 -27.22
N GLY A 335 -12.36 -30.55 -26.84
CA GLY A 335 -12.16 -31.93 -27.28
C GLY A 335 -11.78 -32.10 -28.75
N GLN A 336 -11.48 -31.01 -29.46
CA GLN A 336 -10.92 -31.04 -30.82
C GLN A 336 -9.39 -31.04 -30.75
N ASN A 337 -8.73 -31.61 -31.77
CA ASN A 337 -7.30 -31.35 -31.92
C ASN A 337 -7.14 -29.94 -32.49
N VAL A 338 -6.41 -29.08 -31.80
CA VAL A 338 -6.26 -27.67 -32.18
C VAL A 338 -4.83 -27.42 -32.63
N LEU A 339 -4.68 -26.79 -33.77
CA LEU A 339 -3.38 -26.34 -34.28
C LEU A 339 -3.29 -24.83 -34.13
N LEU A 340 -2.38 -24.37 -33.27
CA LEU A 340 -2.19 -22.96 -32.98
C LEU A 340 -1.14 -22.35 -33.91
N LEU A 341 -1.50 -21.24 -34.54
CA LEU A 341 -0.54 -20.32 -35.16
C LEU A 341 -0.42 -19.11 -34.23
N ILE A 342 0.74 -18.94 -33.60
CA ILE A 342 1.03 -17.79 -32.74
C ILE A 342 2.02 -16.90 -33.48
N SER A 343 1.65 -15.65 -33.74
CA SER A 343 2.48 -14.72 -34.51
C SER A 343 2.06 -13.28 -34.30
N ASP A 344 2.93 -12.35 -34.69
CA ASP A 344 2.57 -10.96 -34.91
C ASP A 344 1.64 -10.77 -36.14
N LEU A 345 1.32 -9.53 -36.45
CA LEU A 345 0.51 -9.16 -37.62
C LEU A 345 1.29 -9.23 -38.95
N ASP A 346 2.62 -9.39 -38.89
CA ASP A 346 3.54 -9.45 -40.03
C ASP A 346 3.78 -10.89 -40.51
N ILE A 347 2.69 -11.65 -40.59
CA ILE A 347 2.73 -13.07 -40.94
C ILE A 347 3.13 -13.24 -42.41
N PRO A 348 4.22 -13.96 -42.70
CA PRO A 348 4.53 -14.35 -44.06
C PRO A 348 3.41 -15.23 -44.65
N THR A 349 3.20 -15.16 -45.97
CA THR A 349 2.15 -15.95 -46.63
C THR A 349 2.37 -17.47 -46.50
N TYR A 350 3.62 -17.91 -46.42
CA TYR A 350 3.99 -19.33 -46.41
C TYR A 350 3.42 -20.11 -45.21
N PRO A 351 3.58 -19.66 -43.94
CA PRO A 351 2.89 -20.24 -42.79
C PRO A 351 1.37 -20.41 -42.99
N ILE A 352 0.68 -19.38 -43.50
CA ILE A 352 -0.76 -19.43 -43.73
C ILE A 352 -1.10 -20.51 -44.76
N GLN A 353 -0.34 -20.59 -45.87
CA GLN A 353 -0.52 -21.63 -46.89
C GLN A 353 -0.32 -23.04 -46.33
N CYS A 354 0.68 -23.24 -45.48
CA CYS A 354 0.91 -24.52 -44.80
C CYS A 354 -0.29 -24.90 -43.93
N MET A 355 -0.80 -23.96 -43.13
CA MET A 355 -1.97 -24.18 -42.28
C MET A 355 -3.23 -24.52 -43.09
N THR A 356 -3.46 -23.81 -44.20
CA THR A 356 -4.57 -24.08 -45.13
C THR A 356 -4.45 -25.48 -45.72
N LYS A 357 -3.24 -25.87 -46.13
CA LYS A 357 -2.97 -27.20 -46.68
C LYS A 357 -3.26 -28.28 -45.63
N ILE A 358 -2.78 -28.13 -44.39
CA ILE A 358 -3.06 -29.07 -43.29
C ILE A 358 -4.56 -29.17 -43.02
N ALA A 359 -5.25 -28.03 -42.92
CA ALA A 359 -6.70 -28.00 -42.70
C ALA A 359 -7.50 -28.68 -43.83
N SER A 360 -7.00 -28.62 -45.07
CA SER A 360 -7.65 -29.20 -46.25
C SER A 360 -7.33 -30.69 -46.49
N LEU A 361 -6.12 -31.15 -46.13
CA LEU A 361 -5.66 -32.52 -46.40
C LEU A 361 -6.18 -33.52 -45.37
N ASP A 362 -6.32 -33.08 -44.12
CA ASP A 362 -6.79 -33.91 -43.02
C ASP A 362 -8.26 -33.60 -42.73
N TYR A 363 -9.17 -34.27 -43.46
CA TYR A 363 -10.62 -34.31 -43.23
C TYR A 363 -10.97 -34.15 -41.72
N SER A 364 -11.26 -32.91 -41.31
CA SER A 364 -11.73 -32.48 -39.99
C SER A 364 -10.87 -32.78 -38.75
N ARG A 365 -9.66 -33.34 -38.86
CA ARG A 365 -8.89 -33.76 -37.66
C ARG A 365 -8.36 -32.63 -36.80
N TYR A 366 -7.99 -31.50 -37.41
CA TYR A 366 -7.45 -30.33 -36.70
C TYR A 366 -8.28 -29.08 -36.95
N LYS A 367 -8.51 -28.31 -35.89
CA LYS A 367 -9.05 -26.94 -35.96
C LYS A 367 -7.89 -25.96 -35.89
N VAL A 368 -7.67 -25.21 -36.97
CA VAL A 368 -6.66 -24.16 -37.01
C VAL A 368 -7.17 -22.94 -36.26
N VAL A 369 -6.35 -22.39 -35.36
CA VAL A 369 -6.63 -21.16 -34.61
C VAL A 369 -5.43 -20.24 -34.69
N TRP A 370 -5.64 -19.02 -35.17
CA TRP A 370 -4.64 -17.96 -35.14
C TRP A 370 -4.74 -17.14 -33.85
N ILE A 371 -3.61 -17.01 -33.16
CA ILE A 371 -3.40 -16.19 -31.95
C ILE A 371 -2.51 -15.00 -32.35
N PRO A 372 -3.09 -13.80 -32.57
CA PRO A 372 -2.40 -12.61 -33.02
C PRO A 372 -1.73 -11.86 -31.84
N VAL A 373 -0.42 -12.01 -31.67
CA VAL A 373 0.34 -11.35 -30.59
C VAL A 373 0.85 -10.00 -31.08
N ASP A 374 0.36 -8.90 -30.50
CA ASP A 374 0.82 -7.55 -30.81
C ASP A 374 1.14 -6.80 -29.51
N GLN A 375 2.37 -6.31 -29.39
CA GLN A 375 2.87 -5.57 -28.22
C GLN A 375 2.62 -4.06 -28.33
N THR A 376 2.07 -3.59 -29.45
CA THR A 376 1.85 -2.16 -29.67
C THR A 376 0.60 -1.65 -28.95
N GLU A 377 0.68 -0.46 -28.36
CA GLU A 377 -0.48 0.18 -27.70
C GLU A 377 -1.62 0.46 -28.69
N ALA A 378 -1.26 0.74 -29.94
CA ALA A 378 -2.14 1.05 -31.05
C ALA A 378 -2.09 -0.06 -32.12
N ILE A 379 -2.93 -1.08 -31.94
CA ILE A 379 -3.09 -2.18 -32.90
C ILE A 379 -3.56 -1.64 -34.25
N ASP A 380 -2.90 -2.05 -35.32
CA ASP A 380 -3.33 -1.76 -36.69
C ASP A 380 -4.53 -2.66 -37.06
N GLU A 381 -5.73 -2.14 -36.81
CA GLU A 381 -7.01 -2.83 -37.06
C GLU A 381 -7.19 -3.24 -38.53
N SER A 382 -6.68 -2.43 -39.46
CA SER A 382 -6.78 -2.71 -40.89
C SER A 382 -5.92 -3.93 -41.26
N LYS A 383 -4.68 -3.94 -40.77
CA LYS A 383 -3.75 -5.05 -40.97
C LYS A 383 -4.23 -6.31 -40.26
N PHE A 384 -4.70 -6.20 -39.03
CA PHE A 384 -5.30 -7.32 -38.30
C PHE A 384 -6.45 -7.94 -39.08
N SER A 385 -7.39 -7.12 -39.56
CA SER A 385 -8.53 -7.59 -40.37
C SER A 385 -8.08 -8.28 -41.66
N SER A 386 -7.10 -7.71 -42.37
CA SER A 386 -6.54 -8.31 -43.59
C SER A 386 -5.94 -9.69 -43.35
N GLN A 387 -5.21 -9.89 -42.24
CA GLN A 387 -4.64 -11.20 -41.92
C GLN A 387 -5.71 -12.18 -41.44
N LYS A 388 -6.67 -11.69 -40.65
CA LYS A 388 -7.79 -12.48 -40.14
C LYS A 388 -8.59 -13.13 -41.25
N GLU A 389 -8.85 -12.42 -42.35
CA GLU A 389 -9.57 -12.93 -43.53
C GLU A 389 -8.84 -14.06 -44.25
N LYS A 390 -7.51 -14.13 -44.16
CA LYS A 390 -6.70 -15.17 -44.81
C LYS A 390 -6.65 -16.47 -44.01
N MET A 391 -7.12 -16.46 -42.76
CA MET A 391 -7.00 -17.61 -41.88
C MET A 391 -7.95 -18.73 -42.30
N PRO A 392 -7.47 -19.98 -42.40
CA PRO A 392 -8.28 -21.10 -42.90
C PRO A 392 -9.31 -21.63 -41.89
N GLY A 393 -9.32 -21.12 -40.65
CA GLY A 393 -10.17 -21.61 -39.56
C GLY A 393 -10.62 -20.48 -38.64
N TYR A 394 -10.17 -20.51 -37.39
CA TYR A 394 -10.51 -19.48 -36.41
C TYR A 394 -9.37 -18.50 -36.20
N SER A 395 -9.71 -17.32 -35.70
CA SER A 395 -8.79 -16.33 -35.16
C SER A 395 -9.30 -15.88 -33.79
N VAL A 396 -8.41 -15.57 -32.85
CA VAL A 396 -8.83 -14.85 -31.64
C VAL A 396 -9.46 -13.52 -32.06
N ASN A 397 -10.60 -13.18 -31.46
CA ASN A 397 -11.44 -12.11 -31.97
C ASN A 397 -10.71 -10.76 -32.01
N HIS A 398 -9.80 -10.50 -31.06
CA HIS A 398 -8.98 -9.30 -31.00
C HIS A 398 -7.65 -9.56 -30.23
N PRO A 399 -6.49 -8.98 -30.63
CA PRO A 399 -5.20 -9.20 -29.94
C PRO A 399 -5.21 -8.88 -28.44
N ARG A 400 -5.95 -7.85 -28.00
CA ARG A 400 -6.15 -7.52 -26.57
C ARG A 400 -6.81 -8.62 -25.72
N MET A 401 -7.33 -9.67 -26.35
CA MET A 401 -7.86 -10.83 -25.62
C MET A 401 -6.76 -11.81 -25.24
N ILE A 402 -5.51 -11.60 -25.67
CA ILE A 402 -4.37 -12.43 -25.25
C ILE A 402 -3.87 -11.93 -23.90
N LYS A 403 -3.56 -12.85 -22.99
CA LYS A 403 -2.96 -12.46 -21.69
C LYS A 403 -1.55 -11.93 -21.90
N ASN A 404 -1.18 -10.88 -21.19
CA ASN A 404 0.18 -10.32 -21.22
C ASN A 404 1.26 -11.37 -20.94
N ALA A 405 0.99 -12.34 -20.06
CA ALA A 405 1.89 -13.45 -19.75
C ALA A 405 2.26 -14.37 -20.95
N VAL A 406 1.55 -14.26 -22.08
CA VAL A 406 1.80 -15.01 -23.32
C VAL A 406 2.79 -14.27 -24.24
N ILE A 407 2.94 -12.97 -24.04
CA ILE A 407 3.53 -12.01 -24.98
C ILE A 407 5.03 -11.83 -24.76
#